data_AF-A0A542DHV6-F1
#
_entry.id   AF-A0A542DHV6-F1
#
_cell.length_a   1.000
_cell.length_b   1.000
_cell.length_c   1.000
_cell.angle_alpha   90.00
_cell.angle_beta   90.00
_cell.angle_gamma   90.00
#
_symmetry.space_group_name_H-M   'P 1'
#
loop_
_entity.id
_entity.type
_entity.pdbx_description
1 polymer ?
#
loop_
_entity_poly.entity_id
_entity_poly.type
_entity_poly.pdbx_seq_one_letter_code
_entity_poly.pdbx_strand_id
1 'polypeptide(L)'
;MLEVRAHSPTEAAEPISGLLLQHRYRHGLTQYTLADRLAIVSGNYSVTREEVSRWERGKRIPGPYWRAWLSLALELPRVELERAAAAQRHSRRNTRTRPVLPHHRS
;
A
#
# COMPACT_ATOMS: atom_id res chain seq x y z
N MET A 1 5.32 -22.32 21.52
CA MET A 1 4.58 -21.13 21.94
C MET A 1 5.04 -19.95 21.08
N LEU A 2 4.47 -19.81 19.87
CA LEU A 2 4.46 -18.55 19.14
C LEU A 2 2.98 -18.25 18.94
N GLU A 3 2.45 -17.24 19.63
CA GLU A 3 1.15 -16.70 19.31
C GLU A 3 1.23 -16.16 17.88
N VAL A 4 0.71 -16.96 16.95
CA VAL A 4 0.11 -16.43 15.74
C VAL A 4 -0.93 -15.44 16.22
N ARG A 5 -0.56 -14.15 16.26
CA ARG A 5 -1.53 -13.07 16.44
C ARG A 5 -2.49 -13.20 15.27
N ALA A 6 -3.59 -13.91 15.52
CA ALA A 6 -4.78 -13.80 14.74
C ALA A 6 -5.09 -12.30 14.70
N HIS A 7 -4.82 -11.66 13.56
CA HIS A 7 -5.49 -10.43 13.26
C HIS A 7 -6.96 -10.82 13.18
N SER A 8 -7.67 -10.63 14.28
CA SER A 8 -9.08 -10.29 14.21
C SER A 8 -9.12 -8.89 13.63
N PRO A 9 -9.77 -8.70 12.47
CA PRO A 9 -10.47 -7.46 12.31
C PRO A 9 -11.93 -7.78 12.03
N THR A 10 -12.78 -7.11 12.78
CA THR A 10 -14.14 -6.82 12.34
C THR A 10 -14.16 -5.85 11.13
N GLU A 11 -13.02 -5.36 10.63
CA GLU A 11 -12.94 -4.04 9.98
C GLU A 11 -12.15 -4.05 8.66
N ALA A 12 -12.64 -3.29 7.66
CA ALA A 12 -12.11 -3.03 6.31
C ALA A 12 -10.71 -3.58 5.93
N ALA A 13 -10.64 -4.34 4.83
CA ALA A 13 -9.39 -4.82 4.22
C ALA A 13 -8.29 -3.74 4.19
N GLU A 14 -7.10 -4.07 4.73
CA GLU A 14 -5.99 -3.14 4.87
C GLU A 14 -5.64 -2.48 3.53
N PRO A 15 -5.50 -1.13 3.47
CA PRO A 15 -5.09 -0.47 2.24
C PRO A 15 -3.65 -0.80 1.89
N ILE A 16 -3.35 -0.92 0.59
CA ILE A 16 -1.99 -1.24 0.11
C ILE A 16 -0.93 -0.29 0.66
N SER A 17 -1.27 0.98 0.94
CA SER A 17 -0.35 1.92 1.58
C SER A 17 0.17 1.47 2.95
N GLY A 18 -0.71 0.91 3.79
CA GLY A 18 -0.35 0.38 5.11
C GLY A 18 0.47 -0.90 5.02
N LEU A 19 0.05 -1.81 4.13
CA LEU A 19 0.73 -3.07 3.87
C LEU A 19 2.19 -2.86 3.43
N LEU A 20 2.41 -1.93 2.48
CA LEU A 20 3.75 -1.59 1.99
C LEU A 20 4.62 -1.01 3.10
N LEU A 21 4.07 -0.08 3.87
CA LEU A 21 4.79 0.56 4.99
C LEU A 21 5.21 -0.47 6.04
N GLN A 22 4.28 -1.35 6.42
CA GLN A 22 4.53 -2.39 7.41
C GLN A 22 5.63 -3.35 6.94
N HIS A 23 5.56 -3.85 5.71
CA HIS A 23 6.56 -4.78 5.21
C HIS A 23 7.92 -4.11 5.01
N ARG A 24 7.96 -2.85 4.53
CA ARG A 24 9.21 -2.10 4.46
C ARG A 24 9.92 -2.05 5.82
N TYR A 25 9.18 -1.75 6.89
CA TYR A 25 9.75 -1.73 8.24
C TYR A 25 10.18 -3.12 8.73
N ARG A 26 9.41 -4.18 8.45
CA ARG A 26 9.77 -5.56 8.81
C ARG A 26 11.07 -6.01 8.16
N HIS A 27 11.36 -5.53 6.94
CA HIS A 27 12.63 -5.78 6.25
C HIS A 27 13.76 -4.80 6.63
N GLY A 28 13.53 -3.85 7.56
CA GLY A 28 14.54 -2.86 7.96
C GLY A 28 14.91 -1.87 6.84
N LEU A 29 14.06 -1.73 5.82
CA LEU A 29 14.38 -0.93 4.64
C LEU A 29 13.99 0.53 4.85
N THR A 30 14.82 1.45 4.34
CA THR A 30 14.41 2.85 4.14
C THR A 30 13.62 2.99 2.84
N GLN A 31 12.93 4.12 2.64
CA GLN A 31 12.24 4.37 1.36
C GLN A 31 13.22 4.45 0.18
N TYR A 32 14.45 4.95 0.41
CA TYR A 32 15.51 4.95 -0.60
C TYR A 32 15.94 3.52 -0.95
N THR A 33 16.25 2.71 0.07
CA THR A 33 16.67 1.32 -0.13
C THR A 33 15.60 0.49 -0.84
N LEU A 34 14.31 0.74 -0.55
CA LEU A 34 13.22 0.11 -1.29
C LEU A 34 13.17 0.58 -2.75
N ALA A 35 13.36 1.86 -3.03
CA ALA A 35 13.43 2.38 -4.39
C ALA A 35 14.61 1.77 -5.16
N ASP A 36 15.79 1.69 -4.55
CA ASP A 36 16.97 1.07 -5.15
C ASP A 36 16.73 -0.41 -5.44
N ARG A 37 16.18 -1.17 -4.48
CA ARG A 37 15.82 -2.58 -4.68
C ARG A 37 14.83 -2.73 -5.83
N LEU A 38 13.81 -1.87 -5.92
CA LEU A 38 12.85 -1.86 -7.02
C LEU A 38 13.50 -1.56 -8.37
N ALA A 39 14.39 -0.57 -8.43
CA ALA A 39 15.12 -0.23 -9.65
C ALA A 39 15.96 -1.41 -10.15
N ILE A 40 16.66 -2.09 -9.23
CA ILE A 40 17.47 -3.27 -9.53
C ILE A 40 16.60 -4.43 -10.04
N VAL A 41 15.54 -4.82 -9.32
CA VAL A 41 14.74 -5.99 -9.71
C VAL A 41 13.88 -5.75 -10.94
N SER A 42 13.42 -4.52 -11.17
CA SER A 42 12.58 -4.18 -12.32
C SER A 42 13.37 -3.78 -13.57
N GLY A 43 14.68 -3.51 -13.42
CA GLY A 43 15.50 -2.87 -14.45
C GLY A 43 15.08 -1.42 -14.77
N ASN A 44 14.16 -0.85 -14.00
CA ASN A 44 13.58 0.46 -14.27
C ASN A 44 13.98 1.49 -13.20
N TYR A 45 15.01 2.28 -13.51
CA TYR A 45 15.55 3.34 -12.65
C TYR A 45 14.69 4.61 -12.57
N SER A 46 13.52 4.65 -13.24
CA SER A 46 12.58 5.77 -13.08
C SER A 46 11.82 5.73 -11.75
N VAL A 47 11.84 4.60 -11.04
CA VAL A 47 11.27 4.54 -9.69
C VAL A 47 12.15 5.30 -8.72
N THR A 48 11.57 6.30 -8.05
CA THR A 48 12.28 7.11 -7.07
C THR A 48 11.72 6.90 -5.67
N ARG A 49 12.48 7.36 -4.68
CA ARG A 49 12.03 7.43 -3.29
C ARG A 49 10.70 8.18 -3.15
N GLU A 50 10.46 9.23 -3.92
CA GLU A 50 9.21 10.00 -3.91
C GLU A 50 8.03 9.15 -4.36
N GLU A 51 8.22 8.30 -5.36
CA GLU A 51 7.18 7.40 -5.85
C GLU A 51 6.79 6.38 -4.77
N VAL A 52 7.78 5.77 -4.11
CA VAL A 52 7.58 4.92 -2.91
C VAL A 52 6.82 5.71 -1.82
N SER A 53 7.26 6.93 -1.54
CA SER A 53 6.64 7.82 -0.55
C SER A 53 5.18 8.17 -0.89
N ARG A 54 4.81 8.25 -2.17
CA ARG A 54 3.43 8.46 -2.62
C ARG A 54 2.58 7.20 -2.42
N TRP A 55 3.15 6.01 -2.61
CA TRP A 55 2.44 4.75 -2.38
C TRP A 55 2.20 4.50 -0.90
N GLU A 56 3.22 4.68 -0.05
CA GLU A 56 3.11 4.46 1.41
C GLU A 56 2.17 5.43 2.11
N ARG A 57 2.08 6.68 1.64
CA ARG A 57 1.07 7.64 2.14
C ARG A 57 -0.31 7.44 1.51
N GLY A 58 -0.42 6.47 0.60
CA GLY A 58 -1.65 6.23 -0.14
C GLY A 58 -2.08 7.41 -0.99
N LYS A 59 -1.16 8.30 -1.43
CA LYS A 59 -1.44 9.37 -2.42
C LYS A 59 -1.65 8.78 -3.80
N ARG A 60 -0.88 7.74 -4.16
CA ARG A 60 -1.02 6.98 -5.40
C ARG A 60 -1.12 5.48 -5.09
N ILE A 61 -1.93 4.77 -5.86
CA ILE A 61 -1.99 3.30 -5.80
C ILE A 61 -1.01 2.77 -6.85
N PRO A 62 -0.05 1.89 -6.49
CA PRO A 62 0.88 1.33 -7.46
C PRO A 62 0.13 0.52 -8.53
N GLY A 63 0.56 0.65 -9.78
CA GLY A 63 -0.04 -0.06 -10.91
C GLY A 63 0.20 -1.58 -10.88
N PRO A 64 -0.45 -2.37 -11.75
CA PRO A 64 -0.21 -3.82 -11.85
C PRO A 64 1.25 -4.22 -12.05
N TYR A 65 1.98 -3.46 -12.88
CA TYR A 65 3.42 -3.64 -13.12
C TYR A 65 4.23 -3.48 -11.84
N TRP A 66 4.09 -2.34 -11.15
CA TRP A 66 4.80 -2.09 -9.89
C TRP A 66 4.42 -3.05 -8.78
N ARG A 67 3.18 -3.54 -8.74
CA ARG A 67 2.75 -4.55 -7.75
C ARG A 67 3.43 -5.90 -7.96
N ALA A 68 3.79 -6.27 -9.19
CA ALA A 68 4.61 -7.47 -9.43
C ALA A 68 6.03 -7.30 -8.87
N TRP A 69 6.66 -6.14 -9.07
CA TRP A 69 8.00 -5.89 -8.53
C TRP A 69 8.02 -5.67 -7.02
N LEU A 70 6.99 -5.04 -6.46
CA LEU A 70 6.82 -4.91 -5.01
C LEU A 70 6.67 -6.28 -4.33
N SER A 71 5.99 -7.23 -4.97
CA SER A 71 5.90 -8.62 -4.49
C SER A 71 7.28 -9.24 -4.32
N LEU A 72 8.18 -9.06 -5.29
CA LEU A 72 9.55 -9.56 -5.23
C LEU A 72 10.44 -8.76 -4.26
N ALA A 73 10.30 -7.44 -4.23
CA ALA A 73 11.14 -6.56 -3.41
C ALA A 73 10.79 -6.60 -1.91
N LEU A 74 9.55 -6.94 -1.56
CA LEU A 74 9.05 -7.04 -0.18
C LEU A 74 8.70 -8.48 0.22
N GLU A 75 9.07 -9.47 -0.60
CA GLU A 75 8.84 -10.89 -0.34
C GLU A 75 7.39 -11.20 0.07
N LEU A 76 6.46 -10.52 -0.61
CA LEU A 76 5.04 -10.53 -0.30
C LEU A 76 4.27 -11.21 -1.43
N PRO A 77 3.30 -12.11 -1.15
CA PRO A 77 2.45 -12.66 -2.20
C PRO A 77 1.73 -11.58 -3.01
N ARG A 78 1.88 -11.62 -4.34
CA ARG A 78 1.24 -10.63 -5.25
C ARG A 78 -0.27 -10.51 -5.04
N VAL A 79 -0.94 -11.60 -4.70
CA VAL A 79 -2.38 -11.62 -4.41
C VAL A 79 -2.77 -10.68 -3.27
N GLU A 80 -1.93 -10.53 -2.25
CA GLU A 80 -2.19 -9.63 -1.13
C GLU A 80 -2.11 -8.17 -1.56
N LEU A 81 -1.11 -7.81 -2.37
CA LEU A 81 -1.01 -6.48 -2.99
C LEU A 81 -2.22 -6.16 -3.89
N GLU A 82 -2.71 -7.13 -4.65
CA GLU A 82 -3.90 -6.95 -5.49
C GLU A 82 -5.16 -6.69 -4.64
N ARG A 83 -5.37 -7.49 -3.59
CA ARG A 83 -6.49 -7.33 -2.65
C ARG A 83 -6.43 -5.98 -1.93
N ALA A 84 -5.28 -5.62 -1.38
CA ALA A 84 -5.08 -4.35 -0.66
C ALA A 84 -5.23 -3.13 -1.59
N ALA A 85 -4.82 -3.24 -2.85
CA ALA A 85 -5.05 -2.20 -3.85
C ALA A 85 -6.54 -2.05 -4.20
N ALA A 86 -7.28 -3.15 -4.31
CA ALA A 86 -8.72 -3.12 -4.52
C ALA A 86 -9.45 -2.45 -3.34
N ALA A 87 -9.07 -2.80 -2.11
CA ALA A 87 -9.59 -2.20 -0.88
C ALA A 87 -9.36 -0.68 -0.84
N GLN A 88 -8.14 -0.22 -1.15
CA GLN A 88 -7.84 1.21 -1.19
C GLN A 88 -8.61 1.94 -2.30
N ARG A 89 -8.81 1.33 -3.49
CA ARG A 89 -9.66 1.92 -4.54
C ARG A 89 -11.11 2.06 -4.08
N HIS A 90 -11.64 1.05 -3.39
CA HIS A 90 -13.00 1.08 -2.86
C HIS A 90 -13.16 2.18 -1.81
N SER A 91 -12.27 2.23 -0.81
CA SER A 91 -12.27 3.29 0.21
C SER A 91 -12.24 4.70 -0.39
N ARG A 92 -11.38 4.96 -1.39
CA ARG A 92 -11.32 6.25 -2.10
C ARG A 92 -12.61 6.63 -2.83
N ARG A 93 -13.37 5.66 -3.35
CA ARG A 93 -14.67 5.92 -3.97
C ARG A 93 -15.68 6.29 -2.90
N ASN A 94 -15.76 5.51 -1.82
CA ASN A 94 -16.69 5.76 -0.72
C ASN A 94 -16.44 7.12 -0.04
N THR A 95 -15.18 7.57 0.09
CA THR A 95 -14.88 8.91 0.63
C THR A 95 -15.27 10.04 -0.30
N ARG A 96 -15.24 9.83 -1.63
CA ARG A 96 -15.71 10.83 -2.62
C ARG A 96 -17.24 10.92 -2.67
N THR A 97 -17.93 9.82 -2.37
CA THR A 97 -19.39 9.72 -2.41
C THR A 97 -20.06 10.12 -1.08
N ARG A 98 -19.33 10.53 -0.04
CA ARG A 98 -19.95 11.06 1.18
C ARG A 98 -20.70 12.36 0.85
N PRO A 99 -22.04 12.39 0.96
CA PRO A 99 -22.80 13.62 0.74
C PRO A 99 -22.43 14.62 1.83
N VAL A 100 -22.14 15.86 1.43
CA VAL A 100 -22.06 17.00 2.34
C VAL A 100 -23.49 17.20 2.87
N LEU A 101 -23.76 16.80 4.11
CA LEU A 101 -25.04 17.09 4.75
C LEU A 101 -25.12 18.61 4.98
N PRO A 102 -26.22 19.28 4.60
CA PRO A 102 -26.39 20.70 4.87
C PRO A 102 -26.42 20.92 6.39
N HIS A 103 -25.56 21.82 6.85
CA HIS A 103 -25.57 22.33 8.21
C HIS A 103 -26.79 23.26 8.32
N HIS A 104 -27.88 22.75 8.86
CA HIS A 104 -29.00 23.58 9.29
C HIS A 104 -28.51 24.50 10.40
N ARG A 105 -28.32 25.78 10.06
CA ARG A 105 -28.14 26.85 11.03
C ARG A 105 -29.54 27.32 11.43
N SER A 106 -29.94 26.99 12.66
CA SER A 106 -31.07 27.65 13.34
C SER A 106 -30.71 29.07 13.72
#